data_AF-J0WVG8-F1
#
_entry.id   AF-J0WVG8-F1
#
_cell.length_a   1.000
_cell.length_b   1.000
_cell.length_c   1.000
_cell.angle_alpha   90.00
_cell.angle_beta   90.00
_cell.angle_gamma   90.00
#
_symmetry.space_group_name_H-M   'P 1'
#
loop_
_entity.id
_entity.type
_entity.pdbx_description
1 polymer ?
#
loop_
_entity_poly.entity_id
_entity_poly.type
_entity_poly.pdbx_seq_one_letter_code
_entity_poly.pdbx_strand_id
1 'polypeptide(L)'
;MSSYEQVRVMKEMPHFGLHILATHPSFQWKPAGSALLRRMTALADGKKLPFYAYGALGGVPVYEKLGWVAADSKLWLPQTEGHADDFELIMFNMRFIAVAFLALASLVAAAPPNTGDAIAQDPPAGCAQLPSGTVVC
;
A
#
# COMPACT_ATOMS: atom_id res chain seq x y z
N MET A 1 -22.99 1.93 21.33
CA MET A 1 -22.89 3.28 20.71
C MET A 1 -21.81 3.37 19.60
N SER A 2 -21.34 2.26 19.03
CA SER A 2 -20.21 2.21 18.07
C SER A 2 -20.63 2.07 16.59
N SER A 3 -21.92 1.93 16.28
CA SER A 3 -22.40 1.55 14.94
C SER A 3 -22.39 2.70 13.93
N TYR A 4 -22.63 3.94 14.36
CA TYR A 4 -22.81 5.06 13.42
C TYR A 4 -21.52 5.44 12.68
N GLU A 5 -20.39 5.52 13.39
CA GLU A 5 -19.08 5.79 12.81
C GLU A 5 -18.64 4.72 11.82
N GLN A 6 -18.89 3.44 12.16
CA GLN A 6 -18.63 2.30 11.29
C GLN A 6 -19.45 2.39 10.01
N VAL A 7 -20.76 2.63 10.12
CA VAL A 7 -21.64 2.79 8.97
C VAL A 7 -21.19 3.96 8.08
N ARG A 8 -20.79 5.10 8.67
CA ARG A 8 -20.31 6.26 7.91
C ARG A 8 -19.06 5.95 7.08
N VAL A 9 -18.08 5.26 7.64
CA VAL A 9 -16.78 5.04 6.99
C VAL A 9 -16.75 3.75 6.16
N MET A 10 -17.36 2.67 6.64
CA MET A 10 -17.38 1.36 5.98
C MET A 10 -18.52 1.23 4.97
N LYS A 11 -19.54 2.10 5.05
CA LYS A 11 -20.68 2.19 4.11
C LYS A 11 -21.40 0.86 3.85
N GLU A 12 -21.48 0.00 4.87
CA GLU A 12 -22.08 -1.35 4.81
C GLU A 12 -21.48 -2.27 3.73
N MET A 13 -20.31 -1.93 3.18
CA MET A 13 -19.63 -2.77 2.20
C MET A 13 -18.99 -3.99 2.89
N PRO A 14 -18.87 -5.14 2.22
CA PRO A 14 -18.12 -6.28 2.77
C PRO A 14 -16.68 -5.86 3.10
N HIS A 15 -16.27 -6.08 4.34
CA HIS A 15 -14.96 -5.65 4.84
C HIS A 15 -14.44 -6.59 5.93
N PHE A 16 -13.14 -6.50 6.22
CA PHE A 16 -12.57 -7.01 7.44
C PHE A 16 -12.55 -5.92 8.51
N GLY A 17 -12.91 -6.28 9.74
CA GLY A 17 -12.83 -5.40 10.90
C GLY A 17 -11.94 -6.02 11.98
N LEU A 18 -10.92 -5.27 12.41
CA LEU A 18 -10.11 -5.59 13.59
C LEU A 18 -10.52 -4.68 14.74
N HIS A 19 -11.29 -5.23 15.69
CA HIS A 19 -11.78 -4.47 16.83
C HIS A 19 -10.75 -4.32 17.94
N ILE A 20 -9.95 -5.37 18.20
CA ILE A 20 -8.98 -5.39 19.29
C ILE A 20 -7.69 -6.04 18.79
N LEU A 21 -6.58 -5.34 18.98
CA LEU A 21 -5.23 -5.89 18.86
C LEU A 21 -4.52 -5.68 20.18
N ALA A 22 -4.24 -6.78 20.87
CA ALA A 22 -3.51 -6.78 22.13
C ALA A 22 -2.30 -7.70 22.03
N THR A 23 -1.22 -7.33 22.71
CA THR A 23 -0.05 -8.18 22.92
C THR A 23 0.18 -8.31 24.42
N HIS A 24 0.56 -9.50 24.87
CA HIS A 24 0.90 -9.71 26.27
C HIS A 24 2.12 -8.84 26.66
N PRO A 25 2.20 -8.26 27.87
CA PRO A 25 3.29 -7.37 28.27
C PRO A 25 4.71 -7.89 28.01
N SER A 26 4.96 -9.19 28.24
CA SER A 26 6.25 -9.86 27.95
C SER A 26 6.65 -9.90 26.46
N PHE A 27 5.74 -9.49 25.58
CA PHE A 27 5.95 -9.39 24.13
C PHE A 27 5.85 -7.95 23.62
N GLN A 28 5.76 -6.96 24.51
CA GLN A 28 5.92 -5.56 24.14
C GLN A 28 7.31 -5.32 23.54
N TRP A 29 7.41 -4.32 22.66
CA TRP A 29 8.63 -3.96 21.92
C TRP A 29 9.19 -5.06 21.00
N LYS A 30 8.48 -6.18 20.87
CA LYS A 30 8.73 -7.19 19.86
C LYS A 30 7.76 -6.98 18.69
N PRO A 31 8.11 -7.41 17.47
CA PRO A 31 7.27 -7.20 16.29
C PRO A 31 6.00 -8.07 16.26
N ALA A 32 5.49 -8.53 17.41
CA ALA A 32 4.31 -9.40 17.50
C ALA A 32 3.06 -8.72 16.93
N GLY A 33 2.80 -7.46 17.31
CA GLY A 33 1.67 -6.69 16.78
C GLY A 33 1.77 -6.49 15.27
N SER A 34 2.96 -6.14 14.77
CA SER A 34 3.20 -5.96 13.34
C SER A 34 3.07 -7.25 12.54
N ALA A 35 3.54 -8.39 13.09
CA ALA A 35 3.41 -9.70 12.45
C ALA A 35 1.94 -10.12 12.30
N LEU A 36 1.13 -9.88 13.34
CA LEU A 36 -0.32 -10.13 13.29
C LEU A 36 -1.00 -9.24 12.25
N LEU A 37 -0.71 -7.94 12.25
CA LEU A 37 -1.28 -7.01 11.26
C LEU A 37 -0.94 -7.42 9.83
N ARG A 38 0.32 -7.74 9.54
CA ARG A 38 0.73 -8.20 8.20
C ARG A 38 -0.03 -9.45 7.75
N ARG A 39 -0.18 -10.44 8.65
CA ARG A 39 -0.93 -11.67 8.34
C ARG A 39 -2.40 -11.38 8.05
N MET A 40 -3.04 -10.54 8.88
CA MET A 40 -4.44 -10.18 8.70
C MET A 40 -4.66 -9.34 7.43
N THR A 41 -3.75 -8.43 7.12
CA THR A 41 -3.74 -7.69 5.85
C THR A 41 -3.62 -8.65 4.67
N ALA A 42 -2.71 -9.62 4.71
CA ALA A 42 -2.59 -10.62 3.65
C ALA A 42 -3.87 -11.46 3.45
N LEU A 43 -4.61 -11.74 4.53
CA LEU A 43 -5.91 -12.42 4.44
C LEU A 43 -6.98 -11.54 3.78
N ALA A 44 -7.02 -10.25 4.12
CA ALA A 44 -7.92 -9.29 3.50
C ALA A 44 -7.57 -9.09 2.01
N ASP A 45 -6.27 -9.01 1.71
CA ASP A 45 -5.70 -8.93 0.37
C ASP A 45 -6.16 -10.11 -0.50
N GLY A 46 -6.03 -11.34 0.02
CA GLY A 46 -6.47 -12.55 -0.66
C GLY A 46 -7.97 -12.59 -0.98
N LYS A 47 -8.80 -11.90 -0.20
CA LYS A 47 -10.26 -11.82 -0.41
C LYS A 47 -10.71 -10.57 -1.16
N LYS A 48 -9.81 -9.62 -1.47
CA LYS A 48 -10.16 -8.36 -2.14
C LYS A 48 -11.18 -7.51 -1.37
N LEU A 49 -11.22 -7.61 -0.04
CA LEU A 49 -12.08 -6.82 0.87
C LEU A 49 -11.34 -5.81 1.77
N PRO A 50 -11.81 -4.55 1.89
CA PRO A 50 -11.08 -3.51 2.61
C PRO A 50 -10.93 -3.89 4.08
N PHE A 51 -9.83 -3.44 4.70
CA PHE A 51 -9.51 -3.80 6.07
C PHE A 51 -9.43 -2.58 6.96
N TYR A 52 -10.26 -2.58 8.00
CA TYR A 52 -10.36 -1.51 8.98
C TYR A 52 -9.91 -2.00 10.36
N ALA A 53 -9.26 -1.14 11.13
CA ALA A 53 -8.83 -1.44 12.49
C ALA A 53 -9.06 -0.24 13.40
N TYR A 54 -9.42 -0.49 14.66
CA TYR A 54 -9.37 0.55 15.70
C TYR A 54 -8.06 0.44 16.48
N GLY A 55 -7.33 1.55 16.58
CA GLY A 55 -6.07 1.63 17.31
C GLY A 55 -6.11 2.73 18.35
N ALA A 56 -5.57 2.45 19.54
CA ALA A 56 -5.26 3.49 20.51
C ALA A 56 -4.14 4.40 19.98
N LEU A 57 -4.09 5.65 20.46
CA LEU A 57 -3.09 6.65 20.08
C LEU A 57 -1.64 6.13 20.14
N GLY A 58 -1.29 5.40 21.20
CA GLY A 58 0.06 4.81 21.34
C GLY A 58 0.43 3.77 20.26
N GLY A 59 -0.56 3.21 19.57
CA GLY A 59 -0.38 2.25 18.49
C GLY A 59 -0.21 2.87 17.10
N VAL A 60 -0.49 4.16 16.92
CA VAL A 60 -0.47 4.86 15.61
C VAL A 60 0.81 4.57 14.81
N PRO A 61 2.03 4.66 15.38
CA PRO A 61 3.25 4.45 14.60
C PRO A 61 3.38 3.04 14.04
N VAL A 62 2.71 2.03 14.63
CA VAL A 62 2.72 0.65 14.14
C VAL A 62 1.88 0.54 12.86
N TYR A 63 0.72 1.20 12.83
CA TYR A 63 -0.18 1.20 11.67
C TYR A 63 0.45 1.95 10.49
N GLU A 64 0.98 3.16 10.73
CA GLU A 64 1.60 4.00 9.69
C GLU A 64 2.81 3.32 9.03
N LYS A 65 3.69 2.71 9.84
CA LYS A 65 4.85 1.94 9.33
C LYS A 65 4.47 0.79 8.41
N LEU A 66 3.24 0.29 8.52
CA LEU A 66 2.70 -0.79 7.71
C LEU A 66 1.89 -0.30 6.51
N GLY A 67 1.79 1.02 6.29
CA GLY A 67 1.06 1.62 5.18
C GLY A 67 -0.44 1.82 5.43
N TRP A 68 -0.90 1.64 6.67
CA TRP A 68 -2.28 1.97 7.03
C TRP A 68 -2.45 3.49 7.11
N VAL A 69 -3.66 3.96 6.76
CA VAL A 69 -3.99 5.38 6.78
C VAL A 69 -5.10 5.62 7.79
N ALA A 70 -4.97 6.67 8.62
CA ALA A 70 -6.03 7.08 9.51
C ALA A 70 -7.27 7.52 8.71
N ALA A 71 -8.42 6.97 9.06
CA ALA A 71 -9.71 7.40 8.55
C ALA A 71 -10.21 8.61 9.34
N ASP A 72 -11.13 9.39 8.74
CA ASP A 72 -11.75 10.54 9.37
C ASP A 72 -12.87 10.12 10.35
N SER A 73 -12.48 9.34 11.37
CA SER A 73 -13.36 8.85 12.42
C SER A 73 -12.56 8.52 13.67
N LYS A 74 -13.07 9.04 14.78
CA LYS A 74 -12.53 8.88 16.13
C LYS A 74 -13.64 8.31 17.00
N LEU A 75 -13.33 7.28 17.77
CA LEU A 75 -14.23 6.72 18.75
C LEU A 75 -13.73 7.10 20.14
N TRP A 76 -14.59 7.78 20.88
CA TRP A 76 -14.36 8.12 22.29
C TRP A 76 -14.94 7.03 23.17
N LEU A 77 -14.13 6.46 24.05
CA LEU A 77 -14.58 5.54 25.08
C LEU A 77 -14.95 6.33 26.34
N PRO A 78 -16.07 5.99 27.02
CA PRO A 78 -16.46 6.66 28.24
C PRO A 78 -15.44 6.38 29.35
N GLN A 79 -15.16 7.40 30.15
CA GLN A 79 -14.29 7.28 31.32
C GLN A 79 -14.85 6.24 32.29
N THR A 80 -13.98 5.37 32.81
CA THR A 80 -14.32 4.39 33.85
C THR A 80 -13.48 4.67 35.09
N GLU A 81 -14.08 4.52 36.27
CA GLU A 81 -13.42 4.80 37.54
C GLU A 81 -12.18 3.91 37.70
N GLY A 82 -11.01 4.51 37.92
CA GLY A 82 -9.73 3.80 38.04
C GLY A 82 -8.93 3.64 36.74
N HIS A 83 -9.40 4.19 35.61
CA HIS A 83 -8.62 4.29 34.37
C HIS A 83 -8.44 5.76 33.96
N ALA A 84 -7.19 6.20 33.87
CA ALA A 84 -6.82 7.61 33.91
C ALA A 84 -7.00 8.37 32.59
N ASP A 85 -7.33 7.72 31.47
CA ASP A 85 -7.31 8.39 30.17
C ASP A 85 -8.60 8.13 29.38
N ASP A 86 -9.13 9.20 28.78
CA ASP A 86 -10.07 9.08 27.67
C ASP A 86 -9.34 8.36 26.52
N PHE A 87 -9.69 7.09 26.28
CA PHE A 87 -9.07 6.32 25.21
C PHE A 87 -9.66 6.76 23.87
N GLU A 88 -9.03 7.73 23.23
CA GLU A 88 -9.26 8.04 21.83
C GLU A 88 -8.81 6.84 20.98
N LEU A 89 -9.76 6.24 20.28
CA LEU A 89 -9.50 5.21 19.27
C LEU A 89 -9.59 5.84 17.88
N ILE A 90 -8.53 5.69 17.11
CA ILE A 90 -8.47 6.12 15.71
C ILE A 90 -8.80 4.91 14.84
N MET A 91 -9.71 5.10 13.88
CA MET A 91 -9.93 4.09 12.86
C MET A 91 -8.87 4.22 11.78
N PHE A 92 -8.26 3.10 11.41
CA PHE A 92 -7.31 2.97 10.32
C PHE A 92 -7.95 2.16 9.18
N ASN A 93 -7.59 2.50 7.96
CA ASN A 93 -7.98 1.78 6.76
C ASN A 93 -6.72 1.38 5.97
N MET A 94 -6.63 0.10 5.62
CA MET A 94 -5.69 -0.39 4.62
C MET A 94 -6.40 -0.47 3.27
N ARG A 95 -5.91 0.33 2.30
CA ARG A 95 -6.34 0.23 0.91
C ARG A 95 -5.58 -0.87 0.19
N PHE A 96 -6.29 -1.61 -0.67
CA PHE A 96 -5.70 -2.61 -1.56
C PHE A 96 -4.52 -2.07 -2.35
N ILE A 97 -3.34 -2.64 -2.11
CA ILE A 97 -2.15 -2.36 -2.92
C ILE A 97 -2.33 -2.87 -4.36
N ALA A 98 -3.26 -3.79 -4.62
CA ALA A 98 -3.55 -4.30 -5.97
C ALA A 98 -3.87 -3.18 -6.98
N VAL A 99 -4.47 -2.06 -6.55
CA VAL A 99 -4.79 -0.94 -7.44
C VAL A 99 -3.54 -0.13 -7.81
N ALA A 100 -2.57 0.00 -6.90
CA ALA A 100 -1.34 0.75 -7.16
C ALA A 100 -0.44 0.03 -8.20
N PHE A 101 -0.35 -1.30 -8.14
CA PHE A 101 0.41 -2.07 -9.13
C PHE A 101 -0.30 -2.16 -10.49
N LEU A 102 -1.64 -2.26 -10.52
CA LEU A 102 -2.41 -2.23 -11.78
C LEU A 102 -2.31 -0.86 -12.48
N ALA A 103 -2.33 0.25 -11.74
CA ALA A 103 -2.13 1.58 -12.30
C ALA A 103 -0.71 1.76 -12.87
N LEU A 104 0.31 1.21 -12.21
CA LEU A 104 1.69 1.24 -12.71
C LEU A 104 1.87 0.37 -13.97
N ALA A 105 1.22 -0.80 -14.03
CA ALA A 105 1.27 -1.68 -15.19
C ALA A 105 0.63 -1.04 -16.44
N SER A 106 -0.48 -0.31 -16.28
CA SER A 106 -1.10 0.43 -17.39
C SER A 106 -0.23 1.60 -17.89
N LEU A 107 0.58 2.21 -17.02
CA LEU A 107 1.49 3.29 -17.41
C LEU A 107 2.68 2.78 -18.24
N VAL A 108 3.17 1.56 -17.97
CA VAL A 108 4.26 0.93 -18.73
C VAL A 108 3.80 0.43 -20.09
N ALA A 109 2.54 0.01 -20.24
CA ALA A 109 1.98 -0.44 -21.52
C ALA A 109 1.73 0.70 -22.53
N ALA A 110 1.77 1.97 -22.10
CA ALA A 110 1.55 3.15 -22.94
C ALA A 110 2.84 3.76 -23.50
N ALA A 111 4.02 3.20 -23.19
CA ALA A 111 5.27 3.62 -23.83
C ALA A 111 5.31 3.03 -25.26
N PRO A 112 5.37 3.85 -26.31
CA PRO A 112 5.57 3.34 -27.67
C PRO A 112 6.91 2.58 -27.71
N PRO A 113 7.01 1.45 -28.44
CA PRO A 113 8.29 0.78 -28.63
C PRO A 113 9.25 1.79 -29.26
N ASN A 114 10.40 1.98 -28.61
CA ASN A 114 11.49 2.74 -29.19
C ASN A 114 11.88 2.05 -30.50
N THR A 115 11.47 2.63 -31.63
CA THR A 115 11.96 2.29 -32.96
C THR A 115 13.43 2.70 -33.01
N GLY A 116 14.29 1.84 -32.50
CA GLY A 116 15.71 1.87 -32.81
C GLY A 116 15.88 1.38 -34.24
N ASP A 117 15.80 2.30 -35.20
CA ASP A 117 16.16 2.07 -36.59
C ASP A 117 17.64 1.71 -36.67
N ALA A 118 17.95 0.41 -36.59
CA ALA A 118 19.16 -0.14 -37.16
C ALA A 118 18.91 -0.38 -38.65
N ILE A 119 19.17 0.63 -39.49
CA ILE A 119 19.33 0.43 -40.93
C ILE A 119 20.73 0.91 -41.30
N ALA A 120 21.63 -0.07 -41.43
CA ALA A 120 22.91 0.11 -42.10
C ALA A 120 22.63 0.58 -43.53
N GLN A 121 23.09 1.79 -43.86
CA GLN A 121 23.12 2.25 -45.24
C GLN A 121 24.31 1.58 -45.94
N ASP A 122 24.04 0.70 -46.89
CA ASP A 122 25.03 0.28 -47.88
C ASP A 122 25.49 1.51 -48.70
N PRO A 123 26.80 1.70 -48.94
CA PRO A 123 27.27 2.80 -49.76
C PRO A 123 26.90 2.59 -51.25
N PRO A 124 26.58 3.67 -51.99
CA PRO A 124 26.14 3.60 -53.38
C PRO A 124 27.24 3.03 -54.29
N ALA A 125 26.84 2.21 -55.27
CA ALA A 125 27.71 1.51 -56.20
C ALA A 125 28.65 2.47 -56.95
N GLY A 126 29.95 2.31 -56.76
CA GLY A 126 30.99 3.05 -57.50
C GLY A 126 32.24 3.43 -56.71
N CYS A 127 32.21 3.40 -55.38
CA CYS A 127 33.38 3.74 -54.55
C CYS A 127 33.85 2.51 -53.76
N ALA A 128 35.16 2.25 -53.75
CA ALA A 128 35.76 1.12 -53.03
C ALA A 128 36.34 1.60 -51.71
N GLN A 129 35.96 0.94 -50.61
CA GLN A 129 36.46 1.27 -49.27
C GLN A 129 37.77 0.53 -49.00
N LEU A 130 38.85 1.29 -48.81
CA LEU A 130 40.14 0.73 -48.38
C LEU A 130 40.10 0.46 -46.86
N PRO A 131 40.90 -0.51 -46.37
CA PRO A 131 40.87 -0.95 -44.97
C PRO A 131 41.30 0.11 -43.93
N SER A 132 41.72 1.30 -44.36
CA SER A 132 41.95 2.46 -43.48
C SER A 132 40.71 3.31 -43.22
N GLY A 133 39.56 2.96 -43.80
CA GLY A 133 38.26 3.62 -43.52
C GLY A 133 38.02 4.94 -44.26
N THR A 134 38.86 5.30 -45.23
CA THR A 134 38.62 6.48 -46.09
C THR A 134 37.92 6.04 -47.38
N VAL A 135 36.80 6.67 -47.72
CA VAL A 135 36.08 6.44 -48.98
C VAL A 135 36.63 7.41 -50.02
N VAL A 136 37.06 6.88 -51.16
CA VAL A 136 37.47 7.68 -52.32
C VAL A 136 36.54 7.36 -53.48
N CYS A 137 36.01 8.44 -54.04
CA CYS A 137 35.38 8.50 -55.35
C CYS A 137 36.29 9.43 -56.19
#